data_AF-A0A7S2E4H1-F1
#
_entry.id   AF-A0A7S2E4H1-F1
#
_cell.length_a   1.000
_cell.length_b   1.000
_cell.length_c   1.000
_cell.angle_alpha   90.00
_cell.angle_beta   90.00
_cell.angle_gamma   90.00
#
_symmetry.space_group_name_H-M   'P 1'
#
loop_
_entity.id
_entity.type
_entity.pdbx_description
1 polymer ?
#
loop_
_entity_poly.entity_id
_entity_poly.type
_entity_poly.pdbx_seq_one_letter_code
_entity_poly.pdbx_strand_id
1 'polypeptide(L)'
;ACRKFGHSKKAWLAFLSFLYRQGDLEGGRKTLPKALAALPRRKHPLVVSKAALLEYQLGSAERGRSVFEGLLDSYPKRTDLWSVYIDAHLRAHTPPKVASPDLKAVRSLLERCCVMKLKATK
;
A
#
# COMPACT_ATOMS: atom_id res chain seq x y z
N ALA A 1 19.14 9.22 14.41
CA ALA A 1 18.27 10.25 13.79
C ALA A 1 16.77 10.04 14.03
N CYS A 2 16.19 8.83 13.89
CA CYS A 2 14.73 8.63 13.95
C CYS A 2 14.06 8.80 15.34
N ARG A 3 14.82 8.83 16.44
CA ARG A 3 14.27 8.95 17.81
C ARG A 3 13.68 10.34 18.13
N LYS A 4 14.18 11.39 17.47
CA LYS A 4 13.78 12.80 17.72
C LYS A 4 12.56 13.24 16.90
N PHE A 5 12.18 12.49 15.85
CA PHE A 5 11.07 12.80 14.93
C PHE A 5 10.08 11.64 14.75
N GLY A 6 9.95 10.75 15.73
CA GLY A 6 9.12 9.54 15.65
C GLY A 6 7.65 9.79 15.30
N HIS A 7 7.12 11.00 15.53
CA HIS A 7 5.73 11.36 15.20
C HIS A 7 5.54 11.93 13.78
N SER A 8 6.64 12.18 13.06
CA SER A 8 6.60 12.74 11.70
C SER A 8 6.46 11.63 10.67
N LYS A 9 5.29 11.57 10.01
CA LYS A 9 5.04 10.64 8.90
C LYS A 9 6.06 10.80 7.77
N LYS A 10 6.51 12.03 7.48
CA LYS A 10 7.45 12.30 6.39
C LYS A 10 8.81 11.63 6.65
N ALA A 11 9.28 11.64 7.89
CA ALA A 11 10.55 11.00 8.26
C ALA A 11 10.49 9.47 8.06
N TRP A 12 9.41 8.83 8.52
CA TRP A 12 9.22 7.39 8.31
C TRP A 12 9.07 7.01 6.85
N LEU A 13 8.33 7.80 6.06
CA LEU A 13 8.17 7.56 4.63
C LEU A 13 9.48 7.73 3.85
N ALA A 14 10.28 8.75 4.19
CA ALA A 14 11.60 8.94 3.62
C ALA A 14 12.54 7.78 3.99
N PHE A 15 12.50 7.32 5.24
CA PHE A 15 13.31 6.20 5.71
C PHE A 15 12.90 4.88 5.04
N LEU A 16 11.59 4.59 4.93
CA LEU A 16 11.09 3.44 4.17
C LEU A 16 11.52 3.53 2.70
N SER A 17 11.32 4.68 2.05
CA SER A 17 11.71 4.84 0.64
C SER A 17 13.22 4.67 0.45
N PHE A 18 14.03 5.10 1.41
CA PHE A 18 15.47 4.91 1.39
C PHE A 18 15.85 3.42 1.49
N LEU A 19 15.29 2.68 2.46
CA LEU A 19 15.57 1.24 2.63
C LEU A 19 15.21 0.43 1.39
N TYR A 20 14.02 0.66 0.83
CA TYR A 20 13.59 -0.04 -0.38
C TYR A 20 14.46 0.31 -1.60
N ARG A 21 14.92 1.56 -1.73
CA ARG A 21 15.85 1.96 -2.81
C ARG A 21 17.24 1.37 -2.65
N GLN A 22 17.69 1.12 -1.42
CA GLN A 22 18.95 0.43 -1.14
C GLN A 22 18.85 -1.09 -1.36
N GLY A 23 17.68 -1.61 -1.71
CA GLY A 23 17.44 -3.05 -1.84
C GLY A 23 17.21 -3.78 -0.52
N ASP A 24 17.24 -3.07 0.61
CA ASP A 24 16.96 -3.65 1.94
C ASP A 24 15.45 -3.74 2.19
N LEU A 25 14.81 -4.68 1.49
CA LEU A 25 13.39 -4.97 1.63
C LEU A 25 13.06 -5.49 3.03
N GLU A 26 13.94 -6.30 3.63
CA GLU A 26 13.74 -6.83 4.98
C GLU A 26 13.76 -5.73 6.05
N GLY A 27 14.71 -4.81 5.97
CA GLY A 27 14.79 -3.64 6.85
C GLY A 27 13.54 -2.79 6.70
N GLY A 28 13.07 -2.55 5.47
CA GLY A 28 11.81 -1.87 5.19
C GLY A 28 10.61 -2.55 5.86
N ARG A 29 10.52 -3.87 5.74
CA ARG A 29 9.46 -4.70 6.36
C ARG A 29 9.49 -4.64 7.88
N LYS A 30 10.66 -4.74 8.51
CA LYS A 30 10.83 -4.62 9.97
C LYS A 30 10.56 -3.20 10.48
N THR A 31 10.73 -2.20 9.61
CA THR A 31 10.51 -0.78 9.92
C THR A 31 9.04 -0.40 9.91
N LEU A 32 8.21 -1.02 9.06
CA LEU A 32 6.79 -0.68 8.95
C LEU A 32 6.03 -0.82 10.29
N PRO A 33 6.11 -1.95 11.04
CA PRO A 33 5.47 -2.07 12.35
C PRO A 33 5.96 -1.01 13.35
N LYS A 34 7.26 -0.68 13.33
CA LYS A 34 7.86 0.36 14.20
C LYS A 34 7.29 1.75 13.88
N ALA A 35 7.10 2.05 12.60
CA ALA A 35 6.47 3.31 12.17
C ALA A 35 5.01 3.38 12.62
N LEU A 36 4.26 2.28 12.56
CA LEU A 36 2.87 2.22 13.03
C LEU A 36 2.76 2.38 14.54
N ALA A 37 3.68 1.80 15.31
CA ALA A 37 3.75 1.98 16.76
C ALA A 37 4.06 3.43 17.16
N ALA A 38 4.88 4.14 16.39
CA ALA A 38 5.28 5.53 16.67
C ALA A 38 4.27 6.60 16.20
N LEU A 39 3.38 6.25 15.26
CA LEU A 39 2.47 7.18 14.61
C LEU A 39 1.02 7.04 15.11
N PRO A 40 0.24 8.13 15.18
CA PRO A 40 -1.19 8.06 15.45
C PRO A 40 -1.96 7.28 14.38
N ARG A 41 -3.02 6.55 14.80
CA ARG A 41 -3.88 5.73 13.91
C ARG A 41 -4.35 6.45 12.65
N ARG A 42 -4.68 7.75 12.75
CA ARG A 42 -5.11 8.57 11.61
C ARG A 42 -4.09 8.63 10.47
N LYS A 43 -2.79 8.43 10.76
CA LYS A 43 -1.70 8.44 9.77
C LYS A 43 -1.35 7.05 9.25
N HIS A 44 -1.83 5.97 9.89
CA HIS A 44 -1.51 4.59 9.51
C HIS A 44 -1.85 4.28 8.05
N PRO A 45 -3.06 4.60 7.53
CA PRO A 45 -3.41 4.22 6.17
C PRO A 45 -2.46 4.78 5.11
N LEU A 46 -1.98 6.00 5.32
CA LEU A 46 -1.05 6.66 4.40
C LEU A 46 0.34 6.01 4.41
N VAL A 47 0.79 5.56 5.58
CA VAL A 47 2.11 4.93 5.71
C VAL A 47 2.09 3.51 5.16
N VAL A 48 1.04 2.74 5.47
CA VAL A 48 0.85 1.38 4.96
C VAL A 48 0.67 1.40 3.45
N SER A 49 -0.16 2.29 2.90
CA SER A 49 -0.36 2.39 1.45
C SER A 49 0.95 2.72 0.72
N LYS A 50 1.75 3.64 1.26
CA LYS A 50 3.06 3.97 0.66
C LYS A 50 4.05 2.81 0.77
N ALA A 51 4.07 2.08 1.87
CA ALA A 51 4.91 0.89 2.02
C ALA A 51 4.49 -0.22 1.04
N ALA A 52 3.20 -0.44 0.86
CA ALA A 52 2.67 -1.41 -0.10
C ALA A 52 3.00 -1.02 -1.55
N LEU A 53 2.90 0.27 -1.90
CA LEU A 53 3.34 0.78 -3.21
C LEU A 53 4.84 0.54 -3.44
N LEU A 54 5.68 0.68 -2.41
CA LEU A 54 7.11 0.40 -2.52
C LEU A 54 7.37 -1.10 -2.73
N GLU A 55 6.63 -2.00 -2.08
CA GLU A 55 6.70 -3.45 -2.36
C GLU A 55 6.27 -3.77 -3.80
N TYR A 56 5.23 -3.11 -4.32
CA TYR A 56 4.83 -3.26 -5.72
C TYR A 56 5.89 -2.81 -6.72
N GLN A 57 6.65 -1.76 -6.39
CA GLN A 57 7.62 -1.15 -7.31
C GLN A 57 9.01 -1.79 -7.25
N LEU A 58 9.46 -2.18 -6.05
CA LEU A 58 10.85 -2.57 -5.78
C LEU A 58 10.98 -3.96 -5.16
N GLY A 59 9.86 -4.58 -4.77
CA GLY A 59 9.82 -5.86 -4.09
C GLY A 59 8.95 -6.88 -4.84
N SER A 60 8.03 -7.51 -4.12
CA SER A 60 7.09 -8.49 -4.69
C SER A 60 5.67 -7.94 -4.73
N ALA A 61 5.03 -8.04 -5.90
CA ALA A 61 3.63 -7.69 -6.10
C ALA A 61 2.66 -8.48 -5.20
N GLU A 62 3.00 -9.73 -4.86
CA GLU A 62 2.21 -10.56 -3.94
C GLU A 62 2.25 -10.00 -2.51
N ARG A 63 3.42 -9.53 -2.07
CA ARG A 63 3.53 -8.90 -0.76
C ARG A 63 2.84 -7.55 -0.72
N GLY A 64 3.00 -6.74 -1.76
CA GLY A 64 2.25 -5.50 -1.92
C GLY A 64 0.74 -5.75 -1.80
N ARG A 65 0.24 -6.84 -2.40
CA ARG A 65 -1.14 -7.29 -2.28
C ARG A 65 -1.52 -7.61 -0.84
N SER A 66 -0.76 -8.48 -0.15
CA SER A 66 -1.07 -8.85 1.24
C SER A 66 -1.10 -7.65 2.19
N VAL A 67 -0.21 -6.67 1.99
CA VAL A 67 -0.20 -5.44 2.79
C VAL A 67 -1.43 -4.57 2.51
N PHE A 68 -1.86 -4.45 1.24
CA PHE A 68 -3.09 -3.72 0.90
C PHE A 68 -4.35 -4.44 1.40
N GLU A 69 -4.45 -5.77 1.28
CA GLU A 69 -5.59 -6.54 1.77
C GLU A 69 -5.73 -6.35 3.31
N GLY A 70 -4.64 -6.46 4.08
CA GLY A 70 -4.69 -6.17 5.52
C GLY A 70 -5.03 -4.70 5.86
N LEU A 71 -4.67 -3.76 4.99
CA LEU A 71 -5.07 -2.36 5.12
C LEU A 71 -6.57 -2.18 4.87
N LEU A 72 -7.12 -2.88 3.89
CA LEU A 72 -8.54 -2.83 3.53
C LEU A 72 -9.42 -3.52 4.58
N ASP A 73 -8.96 -4.62 5.17
CA ASP A 73 -9.62 -5.26 6.31
C ASP A 73 -9.75 -4.31 7.50
N SER A 74 -8.71 -3.50 7.73
CA SER A 74 -8.69 -2.51 8.81
C SER A 74 -9.53 -1.26 8.50
N TYR A 75 -9.65 -0.88 7.22
CA TYR A 75 -10.31 0.36 6.79
C TYR A 75 -11.23 0.15 5.57
N PRO A 76 -12.27 -0.71 5.67
CA PRO A 76 -13.06 -1.13 4.50
C PRO A 76 -13.89 0.00 3.89
N LYS A 77 -14.28 0.99 4.70
CA LYS A 77 -15.12 2.12 4.27
C LYS A 77 -14.38 3.20 3.48
N ARG A 78 -13.06 3.07 3.33
CA ARG A 78 -12.19 4.13 2.85
C ARG A 78 -11.84 3.91 1.37
N THR A 79 -12.70 4.42 0.49
CA THR A 79 -12.65 4.21 -0.97
C THR A 79 -11.39 4.74 -1.64
N ASP A 80 -10.78 5.78 -1.08
CA ASP A 80 -9.50 6.33 -1.54
C ASP A 80 -8.35 5.30 -1.46
N LEU A 81 -8.45 4.30 -0.59
CA LEU A 81 -7.44 3.23 -0.52
C LEU A 81 -7.64 2.17 -1.61
N TRP A 82 -8.89 1.92 -2.01
CA TRP A 82 -9.22 0.99 -3.08
C TRP A 82 -8.71 1.48 -4.43
N SER A 83 -8.89 2.76 -4.74
CA SER A 83 -8.38 3.33 -6.00
C SER A 83 -6.86 3.22 -6.09
N VAL A 84 -6.14 3.56 -5.02
CA VAL A 84 -4.67 3.43 -4.98
C VAL A 84 -4.24 1.96 -5.12
N TYR A 85 -4.95 1.03 -4.49
CA TYR A 85 -4.65 -0.38 -4.58
C TYR A 85 -4.86 -0.93 -6.00
N ILE A 86 -6.02 -0.65 -6.59
CA ILE A 86 -6.37 -1.08 -7.95
C ILE A 86 -5.37 -0.53 -8.96
N ASP A 87 -5.02 0.76 -8.86
CA ASP A 87 -4.04 1.38 -9.75
C ASP A 87 -2.65 0.75 -9.61
N ALA A 88 -2.23 0.42 -8.38
CA ALA A 88 -0.97 -0.27 -8.14
C ALA A 88 -0.96 -1.68 -8.74
N HIS A 89 -2.07 -2.40 -8.57
CA HIS A 89 -2.23 -3.77 -9.06
C HIS A 89 -2.28 -3.80 -10.59
N LEU A 90 -3.01 -2.86 -11.20
CA LEU A 90 -3.08 -2.65 -12.65
C LEU A 90 -1.68 -2.38 -13.23
N ARG A 91 -0.92 -1.44 -12.66
CA ARG A 91 0.43 -1.15 -13.14
C ARG A 91 1.37 -2.35 -13.06
N ALA A 92 1.18 -3.23 -12.08
CA ALA A 92 1.99 -4.44 -11.94
C ALA A 92 1.61 -5.54 -12.95
N HIS A 93 0.31 -5.73 -13.25
CA HIS A 93 -0.20 -6.83 -14.09
C HIS A 93 -0.50 -6.43 -15.54
N THR A 94 -0.47 -5.13 -15.83
CA THR A 94 -0.73 -4.53 -17.15
C THR A 94 0.44 -3.64 -17.56
N PRO A 95 1.67 -4.17 -17.77
CA PRO A 95 2.74 -3.36 -18.34
C PRO A 95 2.33 -2.92 -19.75
N PRO A 96 2.78 -1.74 -20.23
CA PRO A 96 2.42 -1.21 -21.55
C PRO A 96 2.86 -2.08 -22.76
N LYS A 97 3.42 -3.27 -22.53
CA LYS A 97 3.99 -4.16 -23.56
C LYS A 97 3.53 -5.62 -23.48
N VAL A 98 2.51 -5.98 -22.68
CA VAL A 98 2.07 -7.38 -22.56
C VAL A 98 0.80 -7.64 -23.37
N ALA A 99 0.86 -8.62 -24.28
CA ALA A 99 -0.22 -8.96 -25.22
C ALA A 99 -1.46 -9.60 -24.58
N SER A 100 -1.33 -10.15 -23.37
CA SER A 100 -2.42 -10.73 -22.59
C SER A 100 -2.29 -10.32 -21.11
N PRO A 101 -2.78 -9.13 -20.73
CA PRO A 101 -2.77 -8.74 -19.33
C PRO A 101 -3.62 -9.68 -18.48
N ASP A 102 -3.16 -10.00 -17.27
CA ASP A 102 -3.89 -10.85 -16.33
C ASP A 102 -4.99 -10.03 -15.62
N LEU A 103 -6.06 -9.75 -16.38
CA LEU A 103 -7.17 -8.90 -15.96
C LEU A 103 -8.10 -9.57 -14.95
N LYS A 104 -7.99 -10.90 -14.74
CA LYS A 104 -8.87 -11.64 -13.84
C LYS A 104 -8.71 -11.16 -12.39
N ALA A 105 -7.47 -10.96 -11.94
CA ALA A 105 -7.18 -10.49 -10.58
C ALA A 105 -7.73 -9.07 -10.35
N VAL A 106 -7.55 -8.18 -11.33
CA VAL A 106 -8.06 -6.81 -11.28
C VAL A 106 -9.59 -6.78 -11.31
N ARG A 107 -10.21 -7.59 -12.17
CA ARG A 107 -11.66 -7.69 -12.26
C ARG A 107 -12.28 -8.17 -10.96
N SER A 108 -11.70 -9.21 -10.34
CA SER A 108 -12.15 -9.69 -9.02
C SER A 108 -12.05 -8.63 -7.93
N LEU A 109 -11.03 -7.75 -8.00
CA LEU A 109 -10.90 -6.62 -7.07
C LEU A 109 -11.95 -5.53 -7.32
N LEU A 110 -12.20 -5.19 -8.59
CA LEU A 110 -13.24 -4.24 -8.97
C LEU A 110 -14.63 -4.72 -8.57
N GLU A 111 -14.94 -6.00 -8.82
CA GLU A 111 -16.20 -6.62 -8.42
C GLU A 111 -16.39 -6.55 -6.90
N ARG A 112 -15.34 -6.86 -6.10
CA ARG A 112 -15.37 -6.69 -4.64
C ARG A 112 -15.60 -5.24 -4.22
N CYS A 113 -14.94 -4.28 -4.87
CA CYS A 113 -15.13 -2.87 -4.57
C CYS A 113 -16.57 -2.39 -4.88
N CYS A 114 -17.17 -2.87 -5.97
CA CYS A 114 -18.54 -2.52 -6.39
C CYS A 114 -19.63 -3.14 -5.52
N VAL A 115 -19.39 -4.33 -4.94
CA VAL A 115 -20.35 -5.00 -4.04
C VAL A 115 -20.40 -4.33 -2.66
N MET A 116 -19.37 -3.58 -2.28
CA MET A 116 -19.42 -2.82 -1.04
C MET A 116 -20.43 -1.68 -1.13
N LYS A 117 -21.30 -1.57 -0.13
CA LYS A 117 -22.23 -0.44 0.02
C LYS A 117 -21.44 0.85 0.26
N LEU A 118 -21.06 1.52 -0.82
CA LEU A 118 -20.49 2.86 -0.79
C LEU A 118 -21.58 3.83 -0.32
N LYS A 119 -21.36 4.51 0.81
CA LYS A 119 -22.22 5.63 1.18
C LYS A 119 -21.97 6.75 0.17
N ALA A 120 -23.00 7.12 -0.60
CA ALA A 120 -22.98 8.33 -1.40
C ALA A 120 -22.62 9.52 -0.50
N THR A 121 -21.55 10.23 -0.85
CA THR A 121 -21.17 11.45 -0.13
C THR A 121 -22.15 12.53 -0.59
N LYS A 122 -23.00 13.00 0.34
CA LYS A 122 -23.92 14.13 0.12
C LYS A 122 -23.15 15.43 0.19
#